data_AF-A0A1M4NAP7-F1
#
_entry.id   AF-A0A1M4NAP7-F1
#
_cell.length_a   1.000
_cell.length_b   1.000
_cell.length_c   1.000
_cell.angle_alpha   90.00
_cell.angle_beta   90.00
_cell.angle_gamma   90.00
#
_symmetry.space_group_name_H-M   'P 1'
#
loop_
_entity.id
_entity.type
_entity.pdbx_description
1 polymer ?
#
loop_
_entity_poly.entity_id
_entity_poly.type
_entity_poly.pdbx_seq_one_letter_code
_entity_poly.pdbx_strand_id
1 'polypeptide(L)'
;MESKNAFVSDGQAVSEELLDSFDFDELEIKLESQLEEELMGLEFLIEEKEKIGNADKLGNVIMDVVWEQFMNQIAVTAGEDFIKENNGLTLDLRKEAHIQTTENFAKGKIATHNTKIDYQERYDRWQKNFQKDPNLEHKNENYRYNKEYKVWEKLDNRSGSWKKVLNKGARDDFDKGRPTGNNTDNTNMDHIISAAEIIRDPAANAHMTREEQIAFANSEKNLNLMNSAANQSKGDSTMKEWLDSKRDGKKPSERFNVDEEDLLKKDKAAREEYEKLKKEAEKRSIEAGKQSRKEEAFRIGGKALRAVLMRLLADFVKEIVGKTVKCLKSTKKNLSTLIDSLKEAIHSFISKMQTHLINAGNTLVTTVATAIIGPVVGTIKKVFMLLKQGWKALKDAVNYIKNPENKGKPIGRLILETGKIIIAGLTGAGAIVLGEIIEKGLSAIPIFAIPIPLIGTLSNVLGVFFGSVVSGIVGAIAINFIEKRIEKRQKSDIIDAQVKKSNEILNLQHQVAIVSEAKLEQTKLNVTKDIKERHIAASNMMRESLENILANCEEDKSIQDTFNDIDNLLDELEGDLL
;
A
#
# COMPACT_ATOMS: atom_id res chain seq x y z
N MET A 1 -31.08 -36.06 9.14
CA MET A 1 -32.53 -35.90 8.88
C MET A 1 -32.78 -34.41 8.96
N GLU A 2 -33.15 -33.67 7.91
CA GLU A 2 -34.00 -34.01 6.79
C GLU A 2 -33.39 -33.56 5.45
N SER A 3 -33.53 -34.42 4.44
CA SER A 3 -33.42 -34.08 3.03
C SER A 3 -34.75 -33.49 2.56
N LYS A 4 -34.71 -32.44 1.74
CA LYS A 4 -35.79 -32.15 0.77
C LYS A 4 -35.19 -31.52 -0.48
N ASN A 5 -35.31 -32.30 -1.56
CA ASN A 5 -34.94 -32.01 -2.94
C ASN A 5 -35.64 -30.75 -3.48
N ALA A 6 -34.93 -30.01 -4.33
CA ALA A 6 -35.55 -29.27 -5.42
C ALA A 6 -35.01 -29.86 -6.74
N PHE A 7 -35.94 -30.54 -7.41
CA PHE A 7 -35.93 -31.06 -8.78
C PHE A 7 -34.83 -30.57 -9.73
N VAL A 8 -34.00 -31.53 -10.17
CA VAL A 8 -33.43 -31.53 -11.52
C VAL A 8 -34.55 -31.99 -12.46
N SER A 9 -35.10 -31.07 -13.26
CA SER A 9 -35.95 -31.44 -14.39
C SER A 9 -35.12 -31.42 -15.67
N ASP A 10 -35.25 -32.54 -16.37
CA ASP A 10 -34.68 -32.91 -17.65
C ASP A 10 -34.68 -31.83 -18.75
N GLY A 11 -33.63 -31.87 -19.56
CA GLY A 11 -33.65 -31.56 -21.00
C GLY A 11 -34.25 -30.23 -21.45
N GLN A 12 -33.54 -29.12 -21.22
CA GLN A 12 -33.62 -28.01 -22.18
C GLN A 12 -32.48 -28.15 -23.16
N ALA A 13 -32.82 -28.48 -24.40
CA ALA A 13 -31.94 -28.29 -25.55
C ALA A 13 -31.49 -26.82 -25.55
N VAL A 14 -30.27 -26.58 -25.07
CA VAL A 14 -29.58 -25.31 -25.29
C VAL A 14 -29.40 -25.22 -26.79
N SER A 15 -30.12 -24.31 -27.44
CA SER A 15 -30.07 -24.14 -28.89
C SER A 15 -28.62 -23.91 -29.32
N GLU A 16 -28.15 -24.62 -30.36
CA GLU A 16 -26.84 -24.40 -31.01
C GLU A 16 -26.57 -22.91 -31.28
N GLU A 17 -27.62 -22.13 -31.51
CA GLU A 17 -27.59 -20.68 -31.75
C GLU A 17 -27.19 -19.81 -30.54
N LEU A 18 -27.31 -20.32 -29.30
CA LEU A 18 -26.98 -19.58 -28.07
C LEU A 18 -25.51 -19.73 -27.66
N LEU A 19 -24.88 -20.85 -28.06
CA LEU A 19 -23.46 -21.13 -27.79
C LEU A 19 -22.52 -20.43 -28.78
N ASP A 20 -22.97 -20.06 -29.98
CA ASP A 20 -22.15 -19.38 -30.99
C ASP A 20 -21.88 -17.88 -30.68
N SER A 21 -22.57 -17.30 -29.69
CA SER A 21 -22.49 -15.86 -29.37
C SER A 21 -21.81 -15.51 -28.04
N PHE A 22 -21.46 -16.49 -27.21
CA PHE A 22 -20.93 -16.26 -25.87
C PHE A 22 -19.40 -16.41 -25.85
N ASP A 23 -18.69 -15.34 -25.50
CA ASP A 23 -17.23 -15.31 -25.44
C ASP A 23 -16.71 -15.90 -24.12
N PHE A 24 -16.47 -17.21 -24.14
CA PHE A 24 -15.91 -17.91 -22.99
C PHE A 24 -14.44 -17.53 -22.70
N ASP A 25 -13.69 -17.05 -23.70
CA ASP A 25 -12.30 -16.61 -23.52
C ASP A 25 -12.24 -15.33 -22.68
N GLU A 26 -13.14 -14.37 -22.97
CA GLU A 26 -13.23 -13.14 -22.19
C GLU A 26 -13.64 -13.40 -20.73
N LEU A 27 -14.62 -14.29 -20.54
CA LEU A 27 -15.12 -14.65 -19.22
C LEU A 27 -14.08 -15.41 -18.39
N GLU A 28 -13.33 -16.33 -19.00
CA GLU A 28 -12.23 -17.07 -18.34
C GLU A 28 -11.14 -16.09 -17.86
N ILE A 29 -10.67 -15.18 -18.74
CA ILE A 29 -9.65 -14.17 -18.39
C ILE A 29 -10.12 -13.25 -17.24
N LYS A 30 -11.41 -12.88 -17.22
CA LYS A 30 -11.99 -12.03 -16.18
C LYS A 30 -12.03 -12.73 -14.82
N LEU A 31 -12.40 -14.01 -14.80
CA LEU A 31 -12.45 -14.82 -13.59
C LEU A 31 -11.04 -15.15 -13.08
N GLU A 32 -10.08 -15.42 -13.97
CA GLU A 32 -8.66 -15.63 -13.62
C GLU A 32 -8.00 -14.37 -13.03
N SER A 33 -8.28 -13.19 -13.59
CA SER A 33 -7.78 -11.91 -13.05
C SER A 33 -8.37 -11.60 -11.67
N GLN A 34 -9.66 -11.86 -11.46
CA GLN A 34 -10.28 -11.74 -10.12
C GLN A 34 -9.69 -12.74 -9.13
N LEU A 35 -9.39 -13.96 -9.59
CA LEU A 35 -8.75 -14.99 -8.78
C LEU A 35 -7.35 -14.55 -8.31
N GLU A 36 -6.55 -13.92 -9.17
CA GLU A 36 -5.22 -13.39 -8.83
C GLU A 36 -5.28 -12.24 -7.81
N GLU A 37 -6.25 -11.32 -7.96
CA GLU A 37 -6.51 -10.22 -7.00
C GLU A 37 -6.82 -10.77 -5.59
N GLU A 38 -7.70 -11.76 -5.54
CA GLU A 38 -8.14 -12.40 -4.31
C GLU A 38 -7.00 -13.19 -3.63
N LEU A 39 -6.14 -13.84 -4.42
CA LEU A 39 -4.94 -14.53 -3.93
C LEU A 39 -3.91 -13.58 -3.29
N MET A 40 -3.65 -12.41 -3.90
CA MET A 40 -2.78 -11.39 -3.31
C MET A 40 -3.35 -10.83 -2.00
N GLY A 41 -4.68 -10.62 -1.95
CA GLY A 41 -5.37 -10.22 -0.73
C GLY A 41 -5.23 -11.25 0.39
N LEU A 42 -5.29 -12.55 0.06
CA LEU A 42 -5.07 -13.64 1.00
C LEU A 42 -3.61 -13.71 1.49
N GLU A 43 -2.63 -13.54 0.60
CA GLU A 43 -1.20 -13.53 0.95
C GLU A 43 -0.87 -12.40 1.94
N PHE A 44 -1.42 -11.20 1.73
CA PHE A 44 -1.30 -10.09 2.68
C PHE A 44 -1.88 -10.44 4.07
N LEU A 45 -3.06 -11.08 4.12
CA LEU A 45 -3.66 -11.50 5.38
C LEU A 45 -2.83 -12.59 6.08
N ILE A 46 -2.15 -13.46 5.31
CA ILE A 46 -1.20 -14.46 5.84
C ILE A 46 -0.01 -13.76 6.49
N GLU A 47 0.60 -12.78 5.83
CA GLU A 47 1.70 -12.01 6.43
C GLU A 47 1.27 -11.23 7.69
N GLU A 48 0.09 -10.61 7.68
CA GLU A 48 -0.49 -9.89 8.83
C GLU A 48 -0.71 -10.83 10.03
N LYS A 49 -1.13 -12.08 9.77
CA LYS A 49 -1.28 -13.11 10.81
C LYS A 49 0.05 -13.49 11.46
N GLU A 50 1.12 -13.63 10.68
CA GLU A 50 2.47 -13.94 11.17
C GLU A 50 3.06 -12.81 12.04
N LYS A 51 2.58 -11.59 11.79
CA LYS A 51 2.98 -10.36 12.48
C LYS A 51 2.33 -10.22 13.88
N ILE A 52 1.25 -10.96 14.19
CA ILE A 52 0.51 -10.88 15.46
C ILE A 52 1.13 -11.77 16.55
N GLY A 53 1.48 -11.17 17.69
CA GLY A 53 2.03 -11.88 18.86
C GLY A 53 3.55 -12.17 18.80
N ASN A 54 4.26 -11.61 17.82
CA ASN A 54 5.69 -11.80 17.63
C ASN A 54 6.52 -10.97 18.65
N ALA A 55 7.23 -11.67 19.55
CA ALA A 55 8.03 -11.06 20.61
C ALA A 55 9.26 -10.27 20.11
N ASP A 56 9.75 -10.50 18.89
CA ASP A 56 10.88 -9.76 18.32
C ASP A 56 10.47 -8.33 17.89
N LYS A 57 9.21 -8.13 17.51
CA LYS A 57 8.66 -6.79 17.27
C LYS A 57 8.65 -5.93 18.53
N LEU A 58 8.46 -6.54 19.70
CA LEU A 58 8.46 -5.82 20.97
C LEU A 58 9.80 -5.16 21.26
N GLY A 59 10.91 -5.80 20.88
CA GLY A 59 12.25 -5.20 21.00
C GLY A 59 12.37 -3.92 20.18
N ASN A 60 11.91 -3.96 18.94
CA ASN A 60 11.90 -2.79 18.05
C ASN A 60 10.96 -1.70 18.58
N VAL A 61 9.77 -2.05 19.06
CA VAL A 61 8.83 -1.09 19.67
C VAL A 61 9.42 -0.44 20.92
N ILE A 62 10.07 -1.20 21.81
CA ILE A 62 10.75 -0.62 22.98
C ILE A 62 11.84 0.33 22.53
N MET A 63 12.69 -0.09 21.59
CA MET A 63 13.79 0.73 21.08
C MET A 63 13.26 2.04 20.47
N ASP A 64 12.25 1.96 19.63
CA ASP A 64 11.64 3.10 18.96
C ASP A 64 11.02 4.06 19.97
N VAL A 65 10.22 3.56 20.93
CA VAL A 65 9.56 4.40 21.94
C VAL A 65 10.59 5.06 22.87
N VAL A 66 11.58 4.30 23.36
CA VAL A 66 12.63 4.85 24.25
C VAL A 66 13.42 5.93 23.52
N TRP A 67 13.83 5.67 22.28
CA TRP A 67 14.60 6.62 21.49
C TRP A 67 13.77 7.86 21.10
N GLU A 68 12.50 7.67 20.74
CA GLU A 68 11.56 8.76 20.41
C GLU A 68 11.32 9.66 21.63
N GLN A 69 11.06 9.09 22.81
CA GLN A 69 10.85 9.87 24.04
C GLN A 69 12.12 10.62 24.47
N PHE A 70 13.28 9.96 24.39
CA PHE A 70 14.56 10.60 24.69
C PHE A 70 14.79 11.80 23.78
N MET A 71 14.66 11.60 22.47
CA MET A 71 14.95 12.64 21.50
C MET A 71 13.94 13.79 21.53
N ASN A 72 12.65 13.52 21.79
CA ASN A 72 11.62 14.56 21.94
C ASN A 72 11.89 15.49 23.14
N GLN A 73 12.38 14.95 24.26
CA GLN A 73 12.71 15.76 25.44
C GLN A 73 14.01 16.55 25.24
N ILE A 74 14.96 15.99 24.50
CA ILE A 74 16.19 16.68 24.09
C ILE A 74 15.89 17.84 23.12
N ALA A 75 14.87 17.73 22.26
CA ALA A 75 14.47 18.75 21.29
C ALA A 75 14.10 20.09 21.91
N VAL A 76 13.51 20.09 23.09
CA VAL A 76 13.10 21.31 23.82
C VAL A 76 14.31 22.19 24.21
N THR A 77 15.52 21.61 24.22
CA THR A 77 16.76 22.29 24.69
C THR A 77 17.66 22.79 23.55
N ALA A 78 17.26 22.62 22.27
CA ALA A 78 18.08 22.98 21.12
C ALA A 78 18.18 24.51 20.92
N GLY A 79 19.42 25.04 20.94
CA GLY A 79 19.71 26.48 20.76
C GLY A 79 19.91 26.92 19.31
N GLU A 80 20.17 28.22 19.11
CA GLU A 80 20.26 28.90 17.79
C GLU A 80 21.26 28.25 16.80
N ASP A 81 22.34 27.65 17.30
CA ASP A 81 23.34 26.98 16.45
C ASP A 81 22.77 25.72 15.76
N PHE A 82 21.83 25.01 16.39
CA PHE A 82 21.14 23.87 15.75
C PHE A 82 20.22 24.35 14.62
N ILE A 83 19.54 25.48 14.83
CA ILE A 83 18.63 26.06 13.82
C ILE A 83 19.42 26.35 12.54
N LYS A 84 20.64 26.88 12.65
CA LYS A 84 21.53 27.11 11.49
C LYS A 84 21.92 25.80 10.79
N GLU A 85 22.30 24.77 11.53
CA GLU A 85 22.69 23.46 10.99
C GLU A 85 21.49 22.65 10.45
N ASN A 86 20.27 22.99 10.86
CA ASN A 86 19.02 22.33 10.45
C ASN A 86 18.18 23.19 9.50
N ASN A 87 18.83 23.87 8.54
CA ASN A 87 18.17 24.65 7.49
C ASN A 87 17.18 25.72 8.00
N GLY A 88 17.44 26.32 9.16
CA GLY A 88 16.56 27.33 9.76
C GLY A 88 15.40 26.77 10.57
N LEU A 89 15.31 25.45 10.75
CA LEU A 89 14.23 24.79 11.51
C LEU A 89 14.69 24.44 12.93
N THR A 90 13.79 24.60 13.91
CA THR A 90 13.97 24.05 15.26
C THR A 90 14.02 22.51 15.22
N LEU A 91 14.36 21.83 16.33
CA LEU A 91 14.28 20.37 16.34
C LEU A 91 12.82 19.94 16.50
N ASP A 92 12.27 19.16 15.56
CA ASP A 92 10.95 18.55 15.70
C ASP A 92 10.98 17.11 15.20
N LEU A 93 10.82 16.15 16.10
CA LEU A 93 10.88 14.72 15.78
C LEU A 93 9.51 14.04 15.81
N ARG A 94 8.43 14.83 15.90
CA ARG A 94 7.07 14.30 15.82
C ARG A 94 6.85 13.66 14.46
N LYS A 95 6.05 12.58 14.41
CA LYS A 95 5.81 11.85 13.16
C LYS A 95 5.22 12.76 12.10
N GLU A 96 4.26 13.58 12.47
CA GLU A 96 3.58 14.54 11.61
C GLU A 96 4.49 15.64 11.03
N ALA A 97 5.64 15.92 11.66
CA ALA A 97 6.60 16.89 11.14
C ALA A 97 7.40 16.32 9.95
N HIS A 98 7.57 15.00 9.87
CA HIS A 98 8.36 14.34 8.81
C HIS A 98 7.56 13.43 7.89
N ILE A 99 6.44 12.88 8.34
CA ILE A 99 5.63 11.92 7.58
C ILE A 99 4.33 12.62 7.19
N GLN A 100 4.16 12.81 5.89
CA GLN A 100 2.95 13.36 5.32
C GLN A 100 1.89 12.26 5.16
N THR A 101 0.65 12.55 5.57
CA THR A 101 -0.51 11.72 5.23
C THR A 101 -1.29 12.37 4.09
N THR A 102 -2.00 11.55 3.31
CA THR A 102 -2.89 12.01 2.22
C THR A 102 -3.93 13.02 2.73
N GLU A 103 -4.55 12.73 3.88
CA GLU A 103 -5.57 13.62 4.46
C GLU A 103 -4.99 14.98 4.87
N ASN A 104 -3.85 14.98 5.56
CA ASN A 104 -3.18 16.23 5.94
C ASN A 104 -2.75 17.01 4.70
N PHE A 105 -2.24 16.33 3.67
CA PHE A 105 -1.80 16.96 2.43
C PHE A 105 -2.98 17.61 1.70
N ALA A 106 -4.11 16.91 1.60
CA ALA A 106 -5.34 17.44 1.01
C ALA A 106 -5.84 18.72 1.72
N LYS A 107 -5.65 18.79 3.05
CA LYS A 107 -6.03 19.94 3.90
C LYS A 107 -4.95 21.03 3.98
N GLY A 108 -3.83 20.89 3.27
CA GLY A 108 -2.72 21.85 3.32
C GLY A 108 -1.94 21.84 4.63
N LYS A 109 -2.02 20.76 5.41
CA LYS A 109 -1.19 20.54 6.60
C LYS A 109 0.06 19.78 6.17
N ILE A 110 1.15 20.53 5.98
CA ILE A 110 2.37 20.05 5.35
C ILE A 110 3.41 19.64 6.38
N ALA A 111 4.06 18.49 6.19
CA ALA A 111 5.21 18.04 6.96
C ALA A 111 6.42 18.94 6.69
N THR A 112 6.83 19.74 7.69
CA THR A 112 7.82 20.82 7.52
C THR A 112 9.27 20.39 7.71
N HIS A 113 9.53 19.20 8.26
CA HIS A 113 10.87 18.71 8.61
C HIS A 113 11.33 17.54 7.73
N ASN A 114 10.59 17.19 6.67
CA ASN A 114 11.02 16.13 5.76
C ASN A 114 12.15 16.63 4.84
N THR A 115 13.32 16.01 4.95
CA THR A 115 14.54 16.35 4.20
C THR A 115 14.74 15.52 2.94
N LYS A 116 13.86 14.55 2.68
CA LYS A 116 13.89 13.66 1.53
C LYS A 116 12.85 14.05 0.48
N ILE A 117 11.73 14.60 0.91
CA ILE A 117 10.61 15.00 0.08
C ILE A 117 10.18 16.40 0.50
N ASP A 118 10.27 17.35 -0.42
CA ASP A 118 9.71 18.68 -0.22
C ASP A 118 8.19 18.66 -0.45
N TYR A 119 7.44 18.45 0.63
CA TYR A 119 5.98 18.43 0.56
C TYR A 119 5.38 19.81 0.34
N GLN A 120 6.09 20.89 0.69
CA GLN A 120 5.63 22.25 0.45
C GLN A 120 5.67 22.52 -1.06
N GLU A 121 6.78 22.19 -1.72
CA GLU A 121 6.90 22.30 -3.18
C GLU A 121 5.89 21.40 -3.90
N ARG A 122 5.69 20.15 -3.44
CA ARG A 122 4.65 19.26 -3.99
C ARG A 122 3.26 19.87 -3.85
N TYR A 123 2.93 20.38 -2.67
CA TYR A 123 1.63 20.99 -2.41
C TYR A 123 1.44 22.24 -3.28
N ASP A 124 2.42 23.13 -3.34
CA ASP A 124 2.33 24.37 -4.13
C ASP A 124 2.19 24.07 -5.63
N ARG A 125 2.95 23.10 -6.15
CA ARG A 125 2.79 22.60 -7.53
C ARG A 125 1.41 22.03 -7.77
N TRP A 126 0.91 21.18 -6.87
CA TRP A 126 -0.43 20.60 -6.97
C TRP A 126 -1.51 21.69 -6.97
N GLN A 127 -1.39 22.64 -6.04
CA GLN A 127 -2.33 23.73 -5.84
C GLN A 127 -2.39 24.72 -7.02
N LYS A 128 -1.29 24.92 -7.75
CA LYS A 128 -1.26 25.73 -8.99
C LYS A 128 -2.16 25.19 -10.10
N ASN A 129 -2.61 23.94 -10.02
CA ASN A 129 -3.52 23.35 -11.00
C ASN A 129 -4.97 23.82 -10.84
N PHE A 130 -5.34 24.47 -9.74
CA PHE A 130 -6.75 24.79 -9.43
C PHE A 130 -7.06 26.28 -9.53
N GLN A 131 -8.30 26.60 -9.91
CA GLN A 131 -8.82 27.97 -9.87
C GLN A 131 -9.06 28.42 -8.43
N LYS A 132 -8.38 29.49 -8.02
CA LYS A 132 -8.35 29.95 -6.62
C LYS A 132 -8.86 31.37 -6.39
N ASP A 133 -8.98 32.18 -7.43
CA ASP A 133 -9.44 33.57 -7.30
C ASP A 133 -10.90 33.59 -6.86
N PRO A 134 -11.21 34.01 -5.61
CA PRO A 134 -12.58 34.03 -5.10
C PRO A 134 -13.45 35.07 -5.81
N ASN A 135 -12.85 36.03 -6.51
CA ASN A 135 -13.57 37.08 -7.25
C ASN A 135 -13.89 36.68 -8.69
N LEU A 136 -13.45 35.49 -9.13
CA LEU A 136 -13.75 34.99 -10.46
C LEU A 136 -15.24 34.70 -10.59
N GLU A 137 -15.92 35.45 -11.47
CA GLU A 137 -17.37 35.35 -11.62
C GLU A 137 -17.75 34.15 -12.51
N HIS A 138 -18.34 33.12 -11.89
CA HIS A 138 -19.02 32.06 -12.61
C HIS A 138 -20.51 32.39 -12.74
N LYS A 139 -20.99 32.57 -13.97
CA LYS A 139 -22.39 32.94 -14.27
C LYS A 139 -23.42 31.81 -14.07
N ASN A 140 -23.00 30.64 -13.60
CA ASN A 140 -23.84 29.45 -13.49
C ASN A 140 -23.81 28.88 -12.06
N GLU A 141 -24.97 28.52 -11.54
CA GLU A 141 -25.19 27.97 -10.20
C GLU A 141 -24.47 26.63 -9.94
N ASN A 142 -24.01 25.94 -10.99
CA ASN A 142 -23.22 24.70 -10.89
C ASN A 142 -21.77 24.94 -10.44
N TYR A 143 -21.40 26.14 -10.02
CA TYR A 143 -20.08 26.47 -9.48
C TYR A 143 -20.21 26.94 -8.04
N ARG A 144 -19.26 26.54 -7.19
CA ARG A 144 -19.16 27.03 -5.82
C ARG A 144 -17.71 27.26 -5.42
N TYR A 145 -17.48 28.26 -4.58
CA TYR A 145 -16.17 28.45 -3.95
C TYR A 145 -16.11 27.64 -2.66
N ASN A 146 -15.24 26.63 -2.62
CA ASN A 146 -15.00 25.85 -1.42
C ASN A 146 -14.08 26.63 -0.47
N LYS A 147 -14.64 27.12 0.66
CA LYS A 147 -13.89 27.92 1.65
C LYS A 147 -12.83 27.13 2.41
N GLU A 148 -13.01 25.82 2.59
CA GLU A 148 -12.05 24.95 3.28
C GLU A 148 -10.79 24.78 2.42
N TYR A 149 -10.97 24.43 1.15
CA TYR A 149 -9.85 24.18 0.23
C TYR A 149 -9.40 25.41 -0.56
N LYS A 150 -10.12 26.54 -0.45
CA LYS A 150 -9.86 27.80 -1.16
C LYS A 150 -9.74 27.64 -2.68
N VAL A 151 -10.63 26.84 -3.26
CA VAL A 151 -10.68 26.54 -4.69
C VAL A 151 -12.12 26.58 -5.19
N TRP A 152 -12.30 26.87 -6.48
CA TRP A 152 -13.57 26.66 -7.15
C TRP A 152 -13.82 25.19 -7.41
N GLU A 153 -15.07 24.79 -7.24
CA GLU A 153 -15.59 23.47 -7.58
C GLU A 153 -16.76 23.62 -8.54
N LYS A 154 -16.91 22.65 -9.44
CA LYS A 154 -18.03 22.53 -10.36
C LYS A 154 -18.80 21.25 -10.03
N LEU A 155 -20.13 21.34 -9.98
CA LEU A 155 -21.00 20.17 -9.87
C LEU A 155 -20.90 19.36 -11.17
N ASP A 156 -20.51 18.10 -11.03
CA ASP A 156 -20.56 17.13 -12.11
C ASP A 156 -21.92 16.45 -12.12
N ASN A 157 -22.72 16.74 -13.14
CA ASN A 157 -24.10 16.28 -13.26
C ASN A 157 -24.23 14.76 -13.46
N ARG A 158 -23.15 14.07 -13.85
CA ARG A 158 -23.17 12.60 -13.98
C ARG A 158 -23.00 11.91 -12.64
N SER A 159 -22.01 12.33 -11.86
CA SER A 159 -21.68 11.72 -10.56
C SER A 159 -22.44 12.34 -9.38
N GLY A 160 -23.00 13.55 -9.55
CA GLY A 160 -23.55 14.35 -8.46
C GLY A 160 -22.47 14.92 -7.53
N SER A 161 -21.19 14.78 -7.88
CA SER A 161 -20.05 15.19 -7.05
C SER A 161 -19.52 16.57 -7.44
N TRP A 162 -18.91 17.27 -6.48
CA TRP A 162 -18.24 18.54 -6.72
C TRP A 162 -16.78 18.29 -7.08
N LYS A 163 -16.38 18.63 -8.30
CA LYS A 163 -15.00 18.45 -8.81
C LYS A 163 -14.25 19.78 -8.80
N LYS A 164 -13.02 19.79 -8.28
CA LYS A 164 -12.15 20.99 -8.30
C LYS A 164 -11.94 21.47 -9.74
N VAL A 165 -12.10 22.76 -9.97
CA VAL A 165 -11.95 23.37 -11.29
C VAL A 165 -10.46 23.53 -11.59
N LEU A 166 -10.03 22.99 -12.73
CA LEU A 166 -8.63 23.08 -13.17
C LEU A 166 -8.37 24.42 -13.88
N ASN A 167 -7.15 24.93 -13.73
CA ASN A 167 -6.64 26.02 -14.54
C ASN A 167 -6.41 25.56 -15.98
N LYS A 168 -6.48 26.51 -16.92
CA LYS A 168 -6.05 26.27 -18.30
C LYS A 168 -4.57 25.88 -18.28
N GLY A 169 -4.24 24.77 -18.95
CA GLY A 169 -2.87 24.26 -19.04
C GLY A 169 -2.46 23.27 -17.94
N ALA A 170 -3.32 22.97 -16.97
CA ALA A 170 -2.99 22.04 -15.87
C ALA A 170 -2.66 20.60 -16.33
N ARG A 171 -3.03 20.26 -17.58
CA ARG A 171 -2.84 18.93 -18.20
C ARG A 171 -1.70 18.88 -19.21
N ASP A 172 -1.08 20.03 -19.53
CA ASP A 172 -0.20 20.15 -20.70
C ASP A 172 1.00 19.19 -20.65
N ASP A 173 1.51 18.89 -19.46
CA ASP A 173 2.63 17.97 -19.25
C ASP A 173 2.24 16.49 -19.40
N PHE A 174 1.01 16.12 -19.07
CA PHE A 174 0.46 14.79 -19.37
C PHE A 174 0.25 14.58 -20.88
N ASP A 175 -0.08 15.66 -21.59
CA ASP A 175 -0.40 15.61 -23.02
C ASP A 175 0.85 15.75 -23.91
N LYS A 176 2.00 16.12 -23.33
CA LYS A 176 3.25 16.33 -24.06
C LYS A 176 3.87 15.02 -24.54
N GLY A 177 3.98 14.85 -25.86
CA GLY A 177 4.74 13.76 -26.48
C GLY A 177 4.11 12.37 -26.32
N ARG A 178 2.85 12.30 -25.88
CA ARG A 178 2.12 11.03 -25.77
C ARG A 178 1.62 10.55 -27.15
N PRO A 179 1.32 9.25 -27.31
CA PRO A 179 0.61 8.75 -28.47
C PRO A 179 -0.71 9.50 -28.69
N THR A 180 -0.96 9.90 -29.93
CA THR A 180 -2.22 10.50 -30.37
C THR A 180 -3.00 9.50 -31.22
N GLY A 181 -4.32 9.70 -31.35
CA GLY A 181 -5.09 8.94 -32.32
C GLY A 181 -4.84 9.41 -33.76
N ASN A 182 -5.63 8.90 -34.70
CA ASN A 182 -5.58 9.27 -36.10
C ASN A 182 -6.84 10.06 -36.49
N ASN A 183 -6.64 11.29 -36.97
CA ASN A 183 -7.73 12.16 -37.44
C ASN A 183 -8.50 11.54 -38.62
N THR A 184 -7.81 10.88 -39.56
CA THR A 184 -8.44 10.25 -40.73
C THR A 184 -9.35 9.10 -40.32
N ASP A 185 -8.95 8.34 -39.28
CA ASP A 185 -9.73 7.22 -38.75
C ASP A 185 -10.74 7.68 -37.68
N ASN A 186 -10.87 9.00 -37.46
CA ASN A 186 -11.68 9.61 -36.40
C ASN A 186 -11.40 9.02 -35.00
N THR A 187 -10.14 8.71 -34.68
CA THR A 187 -9.73 8.15 -33.39
C THR A 187 -8.93 9.14 -32.55
N ASN A 188 -9.06 9.03 -31.24
CA ASN A 188 -8.26 9.71 -30.23
C ASN A 188 -7.69 8.68 -29.27
N MET A 189 -6.50 8.94 -28.73
CA MET A 189 -5.98 8.16 -27.61
C MET A 189 -6.66 8.66 -26.32
N ASP A 190 -7.56 7.88 -25.73
CA ASP A 190 -8.19 8.18 -24.45
C ASP A 190 -7.22 7.89 -23.30
N HIS A 191 -7.32 8.72 -22.25
CA HIS A 191 -6.80 8.38 -20.94
C HIS A 191 -7.95 7.75 -20.16
N ILE A 192 -7.91 6.43 -19.95
CA ILE A 192 -8.98 5.68 -19.27
C ILE A 192 -9.27 6.34 -17.91
N ILE A 193 -8.25 6.44 -17.05
CA ILE A 193 -8.21 7.38 -15.93
C ILE A 193 -7.68 8.71 -16.47
N SER A 194 -8.56 9.71 -16.52
CA SER A 194 -8.22 11.00 -17.12
C SER A 194 -7.09 11.70 -16.37
N ALA A 195 -6.23 12.46 -17.08
CA ALA A 195 -5.23 13.31 -16.43
C ALA A 195 -5.85 14.26 -15.38
N ALA A 196 -7.08 14.72 -15.60
CA ALA A 196 -7.80 15.57 -14.66
C ALA A 196 -8.21 14.83 -13.36
N GLU A 197 -8.46 13.52 -13.42
CA GLU A 197 -8.68 12.68 -12.24
C GLU A 197 -7.37 12.53 -11.44
N ILE A 198 -6.27 12.21 -12.11
CA ILE A 198 -4.92 12.09 -11.50
C ILE A 198 -4.48 13.41 -10.85
N ILE A 199 -4.70 14.55 -11.52
CA ILE A 199 -4.38 15.88 -10.97
C ILE A 199 -5.20 16.17 -9.71
N ARG A 200 -6.44 15.70 -9.61
CA ARG A 200 -7.30 15.94 -8.45
C ARG A 200 -7.01 15.00 -7.29
N ASP A 201 -6.35 13.87 -7.53
CA ASP A 201 -6.05 12.85 -6.52
C ASP A 201 -5.00 13.35 -5.50
N PRO A 202 -5.38 13.58 -4.22
CA PRO A 202 -4.44 14.01 -3.20
C PRO A 202 -3.37 12.95 -2.87
N ALA A 203 -3.67 11.66 -2.98
CA ALA A 203 -2.72 10.59 -2.66
C ALA A 203 -1.59 10.55 -3.69
N ALA A 204 -1.93 10.64 -4.98
CA ALA A 204 -0.94 10.71 -6.04
C ALA A 204 -0.04 11.95 -5.92
N ASN A 205 -0.61 13.10 -5.55
CA ASN A 205 0.15 14.34 -5.40
C ASN A 205 0.96 14.42 -4.10
N ALA A 206 0.54 13.72 -3.04
CA ALA A 206 1.33 13.58 -1.82
C ALA A 206 2.51 12.65 -2.04
N HIS A 207 2.27 11.48 -2.65
CA HIS A 207 3.19 10.34 -2.55
C HIS A 207 3.98 10.06 -3.83
N MET A 208 3.36 10.17 -5.00
CA MET A 208 4.03 9.94 -6.28
C MET A 208 4.80 11.19 -6.74
N THR A 209 5.87 11.00 -7.51
CA THR A 209 6.50 12.11 -8.24
C THR A 209 5.63 12.53 -9.43
N ARG A 210 5.88 13.72 -9.98
CA ARG A 210 5.14 14.18 -11.15
C ARG A 210 5.41 13.30 -12.37
N GLU A 211 6.63 12.81 -12.50
CA GLU A 211 7.07 11.90 -13.54
C GLU A 211 6.37 10.54 -13.43
N GLU A 212 6.23 9.99 -12.22
CA GLU A 212 5.47 8.75 -11.98
C GLU A 212 3.99 8.92 -12.36
N GLN A 213 3.38 10.07 -12.04
CA GLN A 213 2.00 10.38 -12.46
C GLN A 213 1.86 10.41 -13.98
N ILE A 214 2.78 11.09 -14.68
CA ILE A 214 2.78 11.21 -16.16
C ILE A 214 3.05 9.85 -16.80
N ALA A 215 3.99 9.08 -16.26
CA ALA A 215 4.33 7.74 -16.75
C ALA A 215 3.13 6.79 -16.65
N PHE A 216 2.41 6.79 -15.53
CA PHE A 216 1.17 6.02 -15.41
C PHE A 216 0.10 6.51 -16.40
N ALA A 217 -0.14 7.82 -16.46
CA ALA A 217 -1.16 8.39 -17.34
C ALA A 217 -0.95 8.00 -18.81
N ASN A 218 0.31 7.94 -19.25
CA ASN A 218 0.71 7.59 -20.61
C ASN A 218 1.17 6.14 -20.78
N SER A 219 0.88 5.27 -19.80
CA SER A 219 1.18 3.84 -19.90
C SER A 219 0.18 3.13 -20.80
N GLU A 220 0.58 1.98 -21.37
CA GLU A 220 -0.33 1.11 -22.13
C GLU A 220 -1.57 0.68 -21.32
N LYS A 221 -1.44 0.59 -20.00
CA LYS A 221 -2.55 0.26 -19.09
C LYS A 221 -3.60 1.36 -19.00
N ASN A 222 -3.23 2.62 -19.25
CA ASN A 222 -4.14 3.76 -19.13
C ASN A 222 -4.48 4.44 -20.46
N LEU A 223 -3.82 4.05 -21.55
CA LEU A 223 -4.09 4.54 -22.90
C LEU A 223 -4.99 3.58 -23.66
N ASN A 224 -6.05 4.11 -24.27
CA ASN A 224 -6.95 3.33 -25.11
C ASN A 224 -7.33 4.10 -26.38
N LEU A 225 -7.10 3.50 -27.55
CA LEU A 225 -7.53 4.11 -28.80
C LEU A 225 -9.06 4.02 -28.88
N MET A 226 -9.73 5.17 -29.02
CA MET A 226 -11.19 5.26 -29.00
C MET A 226 -11.68 6.25 -30.06
N ASN A 227 -12.93 6.09 -30.52
CA ASN A 227 -13.57 7.07 -31.39
C ASN A 227 -13.49 8.49 -30.78
N SER A 228 -13.17 9.48 -31.61
CA SER A 228 -12.92 10.85 -31.19
C SER A 228 -14.12 11.50 -30.50
N ALA A 229 -15.32 11.26 -31.00
CA ALA A 229 -16.55 11.79 -30.42
C ALA A 229 -16.91 11.09 -29.10
N ALA A 230 -16.61 9.79 -28.98
CA ALA A 230 -16.74 9.04 -27.74
C ALA A 230 -15.77 9.59 -26.66
N ASN A 231 -14.50 9.78 -26.99
CA ASN A 231 -13.48 10.38 -26.12
C ASN A 231 -13.89 11.77 -25.61
N GLN A 232 -14.32 12.65 -26.52
CA GLN A 232 -14.79 13.98 -26.16
C GLN A 232 -16.06 13.93 -25.31
N SER A 233 -16.96 12.97 -25.59
CA SER A 233 -18.17 12.78 -24.78
C SER A 233 -17.87 12.23 -23.38
N LYS A 234 -16.81 11.44 -23.20
CA LYS A 234 -16.35 10.95 -21.89
C LYS A 234 -15.80 12.09 -21.04
N GLY A 235 -14.91 12.90 -21.61
CA GLY A 235 -14.32 14.04 -20.91
C GLY A 235 -13.47 13.58 -19.71
N ASP A 236 -13.73 14.11 -18.52
CA ASP A 236 -13.08 13.71 -17.25
C ASP A 236 -14.02 12.91 -16.32
N SER A 237 -15.08 12.32 -16.86
CA SER A 237 -15.88 11.32 -16.15
C SER A 237 -15.10 10.01 -16.04
N THR A 238 -15.39 9.25 -14.98
CA THR A 238 -14.91 7.85 -14.93
C THR A 238 -15.54 7.06 -16.08
N MET A 239 -14.89 5.96 -16.51
CA MET A 239 -15.42 5.15 -17.60
C MET A 239 -16.85 4.66 -17.28
N LYS A 240 -17.07 4.18 -16.05
CA LYS A 240 -18.38 3.77 -15.57
C LYS A 240 -19.41 4.91 -15.57
N GLU A 241 -19.08 6.07 -15.01
CA GLU A 241 -19.99 7.24 -15.01
C GLU A 241 -20.40 7.66 -16.43
N TRP A 242 -19.47 7.55 -17.39
CA TRP A 242 -19.76 7.84 -18.77
C TRP A 242 -20.69 6.79 -19.39
N LEU A 243 -20.36 5.50 -19.27
CA LEU A 243 -21.14 4.38 -19.83
C LEU A 243 -22.56 4.30 -19.25
N ASP A 244 -22.74 4.64 -17.97
CA ASP A 244 -24.04 4.70 -17.31
C ASP A 244 -24.85 5.95 -17.68
N SER A 245 -24.21 6.98 -18.25
CA SER A 245 -24.88 8.24 -18.60
C SER A 245 -25.82 8.08 -19.80
N LYS A 246 -26.90 8.85 -19.83
CA LYS A 246 -27.81 8.92 -20.99
C LYS A 246 -27.83 10.33 -21.57
N ARG A 247 -27.83 10.41 -22.89
CA ARG A 247 -28.10 11.65 -23.64
C ARG A 247 -29.12 11.33 -24.71
N ASP A 248 -30.21 12.10 -24.73
CA ASP A 248 -31.34 11.89 -25.64
C ASP A 248 -31.91 10.47 -25.54
N GLY A 249 -31.94 9.93 -24.32
CA GLY A 249 -32.43 8.58 -24.01
C GLY A 249 -31.43 7.45 -24.25
N LYS A 250 -30.31 7.70 -24.93
CA LYS A 250 -29.33 6.68 -25.34
C LYS A 250 -28.04 6.69 -24.51
N LYS A 251 -27.50 5.51 -24.22
CA LYS A 251 -26.17 5.29 -23.61
C LYS A 251 -25.03 5.59 -24.59
N PRO A 252 -23.77 5.76 -24.14
CA PRO A 252 -22.65 5.92 -25.05
C PRO A 252 -22.39 4.69 -25.93
N SER A 253 -22.59 3.49 -25.41
CA SER A 253 -22.49 2.23 -26.17
C SER A 253 -23.38 2.28 -27.41
N GLU A 254 -24.65 2.70 -27.26
CA GLU A 254 -25.58 2.87 -28.38
C GLU A 254 -25.24 4.04 -29.32
N ARG A 255 -24.68 5.13 -28.77
CA ARG A 255 -24.38 6.35 -29.55
C ARG A 255 -23.12 6.23 -30.38
N PHE A 256 -22.15 5.46 -29.92
CA PHE A 256 -20.80 5.41 -30.49
C PHE A 256 -20.38 4.01 -30.91
N ASN A 257 -21.24 3.01 -30.70
CA ASN A 257 -20.96 1.61 -30.98
C ASN A 257 -19.65 1.15 -30.31
N VAL A 258 -19.52 1.46 -29.02
CA VAL A 258 -18.37 1.06 -28.20
C VAL A 258 -18.71 -0.17 -27.38
N ASP A 259 -17.72 -1.03 -27.20
CA ASP A 259 -17.80 -2.21 -26.34
C ASP A 259 -17.75 -1.78 -24.86
N GLU A 260 -18.89 -1.92 -24.17
CA GLU A 260 -19.02 -1.54 -22.76
C GLU A 260 -18.19 -2.46 -21.85
N GLU A 261 -18.08 -3.75 -22.19
CA GLU A 261 -17.38 -4.74 -21.37
C GLU A 261 -15.87 -4.60 -21.47
N ASP A 262 -15.33 -4.48 -22.69
CA ASP A 262 -13.89 -4.25 -22.92
C ASP A 262 -13.42 -2.95 -22.23
N LEU A 263 -14.20 -1.86 -22.34
CA LEU A 263 -13.86 -0.59 -21.71
C LEU A 263 -13.89 -0.66 -20.18
N LEU A 264 -14.83 -1.41 -19.59
CA LEU A 264 -14.89 -1.63 -18.15
C LEU A 264 -13.73 -2.52 -17.66
N LYS A 265 -13.33 -3.53 -18.44
CA LYS A 265 -12.17 -4.39 -18.15
C LYS A 265 -10.88 -3.56 -18.16
N LYS A 266 -10.70 -2.71 -19.17
CA LYS A 266 -9.57 -1.78 -19.25
C LYS A 266 -9.58 -0.75 -18.11
N ASP A 267 -10.74 -0.19 -17.74
CA ASP A 267 -10.85 0.73 -16.58
C ASP A 267 -10.49 0.04 -15.25
N LYS A 268 -10.93 -1.21 -15.04
CA LYS A 268 -10.52 -1.98 -13.87
C LYS A 268 -9.01 -2.18 -13.81
N ALA A 269 -8.40 -2.65 -14.90
CA ALA A 269 -6.95 -2.89 -14.98
C ALA A 269 -6.13 -1.59 -14.77
N ALA A 270 -6.57 -0.48 -15.36
CA ALA A 270 -5.94 0.82 -15.16
C ALA A 270 -6.00 1.27 -13.69
N ARG A 271 -7.15 1.09 -13.03
CA ARG A 271 -7.36 1.47 -11.62
C ARG A 271 -6.57 0.59 -10.66
N GLU A 272 -6.52 -0.71 -10.90
CA GLU A 272 -5.70 -1.66 -10.11
C GLU A 272 -4.22 -1.26 -10.14
N GLU A 273 -3.68 -1.02 -11.33
CA GLU A 273 -2.28 -0.59 -11.49
C GLU A 273 -2.06 0.78 -10.83
N TYR A 274 -2.98 1.72 -10.99
CA TYR A 274 -2.89 3.04 -10.35
C TYR A 274 -2.85 2.96 -8.82
N GLU A 275 -3.74 2.17 -8.22
CA GLU A 275 -3.79 1.98 -6.76
C GLU A 275 -2.54 1.26 -6.24
N LYS A 276 -2.02 0.27 -6.98
CA LYS A 276 -0.76 -0.39 -6.64
C LYS A 276 0.40 0.60 -6.60
N LEU A 277 0.58 1.39 -7.66
CA LEU A 277 1.63 2.41 -7.74
C LEU A 277 1.52 3.45 -6.62
N LYS A 278 0.29 3.89 -6.29
CA LYS A 278 0.06 4.81 -5.15
C LYS A 278 0.45 4.21 -3.81
N LYS A 279 0.10 2.94 -3.54
CA LYS A 279 0.46 2.25 -2.29
C LYS A 279 1.97 2.07 -2.15
N GLU A 280 2.65 1.72 -3.23
CA GLU A 280 4.11 1.62 -3.24
C GLU A 280 4.77 2.98 -3.00
N ALA A 281 4.28 4.03 -3.64
CA ALA A 281 4.76 5.40 -3.44
C ALA A 281 4.51 5.89 -2.00
N GLU A 282 3.34 5.60 -1.42
CA GLU A 282 3.03 5.93 -0.03
C GLU A 282 4.00 5.24 0.93
N LYS A 283 4.26 3.94 0.75
CA LYS A 283 5.25 3.19 1.54
C LYS A 283 6.65 3.84 1.44
N ARG A 284 7.09 4.20 0.22
CA ARG A 284 8.36 4.92 0.02
C ARG A 284 8.39 6.26 0.75
N SER A 285 7.31 7.04 0.68
CA SER A 285 7.20 8.36 1.33
C SER A 285 7.27 8.27 2.86
N ILE A 286 6.65 7.24 3.44
CA ILE A 286 6.67 6.96 4.89
C ILE A 286 8.07 6.58 5.33
N GLU A 287 8.76 5.70 4.59
CA GLU A 287 10.14 5.33 4.89
C GLU A 287 11.09 6.54 4.75
N ALA A 288 10.89 7.38 3.74
CA ALA A 288 11.63 8.63 3.58
C ALA A 288 11.42 9.59 4.76
N GLY A 289 10.19 9.71 5.27
CA GLY A 289 9.90 10.48 6.48
C GLY A 289 10.54 9.90 7.75
N LYS A 290 10.52 8.57 7.92
CA LYS A 290 11.24 7.90 9.02
C LYS A 290 12.75 8.14 8.94
N GLN A 291 13.32 8.07 7.74
CA GLN A 291 14.74 8.35 7.51
C GLN A 291 15.07 9.81 7.80
N SER A 292 14.28 10.76 7.30
CA SER A 292 14.45 12.18 7.57
C SER A 292 14.44 12.49 9.06
N ARG A 293 13.46 11.94 9.79
CA ARG A 293 13.37 12.03 11.25
C ARG A 293 14.62 11.50 11.96
N LYS A 294 15.10 10.35 11.49
CA LYS A 294 16.35 9.76 12.00
C LYS A 294 17.54 10.68 11.72
N GLU A 295 17.65 11.23 10.52
CA GLU A 295 18.74 12.14 10.15
C GLU A 295 18.72 13.45 10.93
N GLU A 296 17.56 14.07 11.13
CA GLU A 296 17.44 15.28 11.96
C GLU A 296 17.86 15.02 13.41
N ALA A 297 17.48 13.86 13.95
CA ALA A 297 17.97 13.39 15.25
C ALA A 297 19.51 13.21 15.30
N PHE A 298 20.16 12.89 14.18
CA PHE A 298 21.61 12.76 14.09
C PHE A 298 22.33 14.09 13.77
N ARG A 299 21.69 15.04 13.07
CA ARG A 299 22.25 16.37 12.72
C ARG A 299 22.61 17.21 13.92
N ILE A 300 21.98 16.94 15.05
CA ILE A 300 22.32 17.60 16.28
C ILE A 300 23.82 17.33 16.68
N GLY A 301 24.48 16.31 16.09
CA GLY A 301 25.79 15.74 16.42
C GLY A 301 27.09 16.50 16.07
N GLY A 302 27.13 17.83 15.98
CA GLY A 302 28.31 18.58 15.48
C GLY A 302 29.62 18.61 16.31
N LYS A 303 29.73 17.92 17.47
CA LYS A 303 30.97 17.94 18.30
C LYS A 303 31.35 16.55 18.84
N ALA A 304 32.64 16.24 18.88
CA ALA A 304 33.20 14.92 19.22
C ALA A 304 32.66 14.32 20.55
N LEU A 305 32.53 15.14 21.60
CA LEU A 305 31.99 14.73 22.91
C LEU A 305 30.54 14.25 22.81
N ARG A 306 29.73 14.90 21.96
CA ARG A 306 28.33 14.56 21.73
C ARG A 306 28.19 13.27 20.91
N ALA A 307 29.02 13.08 19.89
CA ALA A 307 29.01 11.86 19.10
C ALA A 307 29.38 10.63 19.96
N VAL A 308 30.38 10.79 20.84
CA VAL A 308 30.77 9.76 21.81
C VAL A 308 29.62 9.46 22.79
N LEU A 309 28.99 10.49 23.35
CA LEU A 309 27.85 10.31 24.26
C LEU A 309 26.65 9.65 23.58
N MET A 310 26.25 10.10 22.37
CA MET A 310 25.12 9.51 21.64
C MET A 310 25.38 8.06 21.25
N ARG A 311 26.63 7.72 20.90
CA ARG A 311 27.03 6.33 20.66
C ARG A 311 26.89 5.49 21.93
N LEU A 312 27.37 5.99 23.07
CA LEU A 312 27.22 5.30 24.36
C LEU A 312 25.76 5.10 24.75
N LEU A 313 24.91 6.11 24.55
CA LEU A 313 23.47 6.03 24.81
C LEU A 313 22.80 5.02 23.88
N ALA A 314 23.12 5.02 22.59
CA ALA A 314 22.58 4.06 21.63
C ALA A 314 23.00 2.61 21.95
N ASP A 315 24.27 2.40 22.31
CA ASP A 315 24.77 1.09 22.74
C ASP A 315 24.08 0.63 24.03
N PHE A 316 23.80 1.56 24.94
CA PHE A 316 23.08 1.28 26.17
C PHE A 316 21.59 0.97 25.92
N VAL A 317 20.90 1.68 25.02
CA VAL A 317 19.53 1.31 24.58
C VAL A 317 19.53 -0.11 24.03
N LYS A 318 20.46 -0.43 23.11
CA LYS A 318 20.55 -1.78 22.53
C LYS A 318 20.77 -2.85 23.60
N GLU A 319 21.66 -2.60 24.56
CA GLU A 319 21.94 -3.51 25.67
C GLU A 319 20.71 -3.73 26.56
N ILE A 320 20.00 -2.65 26.90
CA ILE A 320 18.75 -2.70 27.68
C ILE A 320 17.64 -3.43 26.92
N VAL A 321 17.43 -3.09 25.65
CA VAL A 321 16.38 -3.69 24.80
C VAL A 321 16.64 -5.19 24.67
N GLY A 322 17.88 -5.58 24.33
CA GLY A 322 18.26 -6.99 24.20
C GLY A 322 18.03 -7.77 25.50
N LYS A 323 18.42 -7.23 26.65
CA LYS A 323 18.19 -7.87 27.96
C LYS A 323 16.71 -7.90 28.34
N THR A 324 15.94 -6.86 28.01
CA THR A 324 14.49 -6.80 28.25
C THR A 324 13.75 -7.83 27.40
N VAL A 325 14.05 -7.92 26.11
CA VAL A 325 13.51 -8.94 25.20
C VAL A 325 13.87 -10.35 25.69
N LYS A 326 15.12 -10.60 26.07
CA LYS A 326 15.57 -11.89 26.64
C LYS A 326 14.78 -12.26 27.90
N CYS A 327 14.53 -11.29 28.79
CA CYS A 327 13.72 -11.52 29.98
C CYS A 327 12.24 -11.79 29.66
N LEU A 328 11.67 -11.13 28.64
CA LEU A 328 10.27 -11.34 28.24
C LEU A 328 10.06 -12.66 27.50
N LYS A 329 11.10 -13.17 26.83
CA LYS A 329 11.14 -14.50 26.19
C LYS A 329 11.31 -15.65 27.19
N SER A 330 11.72 -15.41 28.43
CA SER A 330 11.95 -16.47 29.41
C SER A 330 10.64 -17.04 29.98
N THR A 331 10.63 -18.36 30.25
CA THR A 331 9.47 -19.11 30.79
C THR A 331 9.09 -18.71 32.20
N LYS A 332 10.04 -18.18 33.00
CA LYS A 332 9.79 -17.56 34.31
C LYS A 332 10.10 -16.07 34.23
N LYS A 333 9.08 -15.27 33.91
CA LYS A 333 9.15 -13.80 33.91
C LYS A 333 9.43 -13.31 35.32
N ASN A 334 10.70 -13.05 35.64
CA ASN A 334 11.11 -12.63 36.97
C ASN A 334 11.56 -11.16 36.95
N LEU A 335 10.83 -10.33 37.71
CA LEU A 335 11.16 -8.93 37.93
C LEU A 335 12.56 -8.74 38.47
N SER A 336 13.02 -9.60 39.37
CA SER A 336 14.37 -9.46 39.93
C SER A 336 15.41 -9.62 38.82
N THR A 337 15.22 -10.59 37.93
CA THR A 337 16.12 -10.83 36.79
C THR A 337 16.10 -9.68 35.78
N LEU A 338 14.95 -9.04 35.52
CA LEU A 338 14.87 -7.85 34.67
C LEU A 338 15.60 -6.66 35.32
N ILE A 339 15.37 -6.43 36.62
CA ILE A 339 16.04 -5.37 37.39
C ILE A 339 17.55 -5.62 37.43
N ASP A 340 17.99 -6.86 37.64
CA ASP A 340 19.41 -7.21 37.70
C ASP A 340 20.08 -7.06 36.32
N SER A 341 19.40 -7.46 35.26
CA SER A 341 19.85 -7.22 33.89
C SER A 341 20.00 -5.73 33.57
N LEU A 342 19.08 -4.91 34.08
CA LEU A 342 19.11 -3.45 33.93
C LEU A 342 20.19 -2.81 34.81
N LYS A 343 20.44 -3.32 36.02
CA LYS A 343 21.59 -2.93 36.86
C LYS A 343 22.90 -3.15 36.11
N GLU A 344 23.07 -4.33 35.52
CA GLU A 344 24.26 -4.67 34.74
C GLU A 344 24.42 -3.74 33.53
N ALA A 345 23.34 -3.46 32.80
CA ALA A 345 23.40 -2.57 31.64
C ALA A 345 23.78 -1.13 32.05
N ILE A 346 23.25 -0.64 33.18
CA ILE A 346 23.62 0.67 33.74
C ILE A 346 25.10 0.68 34.16
N HIS A 347 25.56 -0.37 34.81
CA HIS A 347 26.97 -0.48 35.22
C HIS A 347 27.90 -0.56 34.01
N SER A 348 27.52 -1.30 32.97
CA SER A 348 28.22 -1.38 31.67
C SER A 348 28.30 -0.01 31.02
N PHE A 349 27.17 0.72 30.97
CA PHE A 349 27.11 2.07 30.43
C PHE A 349 28.02 3.04 31.18
N ILE A 350 27.98 3.06 32.51
CA ILE A 350 28.81 3.95 33.33
C ILE A 350 30.29 3.63 33.18
N SER A 351 30.65 2.35 33.13
CA SER A 351 32.03 1.91 32.88
C SER A 351 32.52 2.37 31.50
N LYS A 352 31.73 2.17 30.44
CA LYS A 352 32.06 2.63 29.08
C LYS A 352 32.13 4.15 29.00
N MET A 353 31.20 4.85 29.64
CA MET A 353 31.19 6.31 29.72
C MET A 353 32.44 6.84 30.44
N GLN A 354 32.84 6.19 31.54
CA GLN A 354 34.09 6.48 32.24
C GLN A 354 35.27 6.31 31.28
N THR A 355 35.39 5.20 30.56
CA THR A 355 36.51 5.01 29.61
C THR A 355 36.51 6.05 28.48
N HIS A 356 35.36 6.32 27.87
CA HIS A 356 35.28 7.11 26.64
C HIS A 356 35.23 8.62 26.84
N LEU A 357 34.66 9.13 27.95
CA LEU A 357 34.64 10.57 28.24
C LEU A 357 35.91 11.04 28.97
N ILE A 358 36.55 10.18 29.78
CA ILE A 358 37.80 10.51 30.48
C ILE A 358 38.98 10.63 29.50
N ASN A 359 39.03 9.77 28.49
CA ASN A 359 40.11 9.79 27.49
C ASN A 359 40.03 10.96 26.50
N ALA A 360 38.92 11.72 26.49
CA ALA A 360 38.73 12.89 25.64
C ALA A 360 39.11 14.24 26.31
N GLY A 361 39.40 14.25 27.62
CA GLY A 361 39.73 15.45 28.41
C GLY A 361 41.10 15.35 29.05
N ASN A 362 42.11 16.00 28.46
CA ASN A 362 43.52 15.69 28.75
C ASN A 362 44.13 16.36 30.00
N THR A 363 43.36 16.85 30.99
CA THR A 363 44.03 17.62 32.08
C THR A 363 43.31 17.75 33.43
N LEU A 364 42.41 16.85 33.85
CA LEU A 364 41.82 16.97 35.21
C LEU A 364 41.07 15.73 35.75
N VAL A 365 41.44 14.51 35.35
CA VAL A 365 40.48 13.37 35.46
C VAL A 365 40.91 12.23 36.40
N THR A 366 42.18 12.12 36.78
CA THR A 366 42.65 11.02 37.65
C THR A 366 42.22 11.16 39.12
N THR A 367 42.05 12.39 39.64
CA THR A 367 41.56 12.63 41.02
C THR A 367 40.03 12.45 41.15
N VAL A 368 39.30 12.50 40.03
CA VAL A 368 37.83 12.50 40.00
C VAL A 368 37.27 11.07 39.98
N ALA A 369 38.01 10.09 39.47
CA ALA A 369 37.58 8.69 39.36
C ALA A 369 37.14 8.05 40.71
N THR A 370 37.77 8.44 41.83
CA THR A 370 37.46 7.90 43.17
C THR A 370 36.36 8.70 43.90
N ALA A 371 36.16 9.99 43.56
CA ALA A 371 35.11 10.84 44.13
C ALA A 371 33.73 10.63 43.49
N ILE A 372 33.67 10.00 42.32
CA ILE A 372 32.44 9.74 41.54
C ILE A 372 31.58 8.63 42.13
N ILE A 373 32.17 7.59 42.76
CA ILE A 373 31.46 6.32 43.01
C ILE A 373 30.31 6.47 44.03
N GLY A 374 30.48 7.24 45.11
CA GLY A 374 29.46 7.36 46.15
C GLY A 374 28.17 8.07 45.68
N PRO A 375 28.25 9.33 45.23
CA PRO A 375 27.09 10.10 44.78
C PRO A 375 26.40 9.51 43.53
N VAL A 376 27.15 8.96 42.58
CA VAL A 376 26.60 8.29 41.39
C VAL A 376 25.80 7.04 41.78
N VAL A 377 26.33 6.19 42.68
CA VAL A 377 25.62 5.00 43.17
C VAL A 377 24.32 5.37 43.88
N GLY A 378 24.31 6.47 44.64
CA GLY A 378 23.10 7.00 45.27
C GLY A 378 22.02 7.39 44.26
N THR A 379 22.40 8.02 43.15
CA THR A 379 21.47 8.44 42.08
C THR A 379 21.00 7.25 41.23
N ILE A 380 21.88 6.29 40.90
CA ILE A 380 21.51 5.02 40.27
C ILE A 380 20.50 4.25 41.14
N LYS A 381 20.66 4.27 42.47
CA LYS A 381 19.71 3.65 43.39
C LYS A 381 18.32 4.28 43.28
N LYS A 382 18.22 5.59 43.01
CA LYS A 382 16.95 6.26 42.71
C LYS A 382 16.35 5.76 41.39
N VAL A 383 17.16 5.59 40.33
CA VAL A 383 16.72 4.95 39.07
C VAL A 383 16.11 3.58 39.35
N PHE A 384 16.73 2.75 40.20
CA PHE A 384 16.18 1.44 40.56
C PHE A 384 14.89 1.49 41.37
N MET A 385 14.73 2.45 42.28
CA MET A 385 13.47 2.63 43.02
C MET A 385 12.33 3.00 42.08
N LEU A 386 12.62 3.86 41.09
CA LEU A 386 11.65 4.31 40.09
C LEU A 386 11.28 3.17 39.12
N LEU A 387 12.23 2.35 38.70
CA LEU A 387 11.97 1.13 37.93
C LEU A 387 11.07 0.14 38.68
N LYS A 388 11.28 -0.03 39.99
CA LYS A 388 10.42 -0.85 40.84
C LYS A 388 9.00 -0.29 40.92
N GLN A 389 8.84 1.03 40.94
CA GLN A 389 7.53 1.70 40.92
C GLN A 389 6.84 1.55 39.56
N GLY A 390 7.54 1.78 38.45
CA GLY A 390 7.01 1.56 37.09
C GLY A 390 6.58 0.10 36.88
N TRP A 391 7.30 -0.86 37.47
CA TRP A 391 6.87 -2.25 37.47
C TRP A 391 5.63 -2.52 38.34
N LYS A 392 5.50 -1.85 39.50
CA LYS A 392 4.29 -1.97 40.33
C LYS A 392 3.07 -1.48 39.53
N ALA A 393 3.18 -0.33 38.87
CA ALA A 393 2.14 0.20 37.97
C ALA A 393 1.80 -0.79 36.84
N LEU A 394 2.83 -1.40 36.23
CA LEU A 394 2.64 -2.47 35.23
C LEU A 394 1.90 -3.68 35.83
N LYS A 395 2.27 -4.13 37.03
CA LYS A 395 1.63 -5.27 37.71
C LYS A 395 0.16 -4.96 37.98
N ASP A 396 -0.15 -3.75 38.43
CA ASP A 396 -1.51 -3.31 38.70
C ASP A 396 -2.33 -3.21 37.40
N ALA A 397 -1.73 -2.71 36.31
CA ALA A 397 -2.31 -2.71 34.98
C ALA A 397 -2.58 -4.13 34.45
N VAL A 398 -1.62 -5.04 34.61
CA VAL A 398 -1.77 -6.46 34.24
C VAL A 398 -2.83 -7.15 35.10
N ASN A 399 -2.90 -6.86 36.40
CA ASN A 399 -3.91 -7.40 37.30
C ASN A 399 -5.31 -6.90 36.94
N TYR A 400 -5.44 -5.61 36.63
CA TYR A 400 -6.68 -5.03 36.11
C TYR A 400 -7.13 -5.74 34.84
N ILE A 401 -6.21 -5.94 33.89
CA ILE A 401 -6.49 -6.70 32.67
C ILE A 401 -6.91 -8.14 33.03
N LYS A 402 -6.20 -8.84 33.92
CA LYS A 402 -6.47 -10.25 34.24
C LYS A 402 -7.73 -10.49 35.07
N ASN A 403 -8.29 -9.47 35.72
CA ASN A 403 -9.49 -9.60 36.56
C ASN A 403 -10.68 -10.15 35.72
N PRO A 404 -11.36 -11.22 36.20
CA PRO A 404 -12.55 -11.79 35.54
C PRO A 404 -13.64 -10.77 35.19
N GLU A 405 -13.88 -9.76 36.04
CA GLU A 405 -14.89 -8.71 35.82
C GLU A 405 -14.58 -7.83 34.61
N ASN A 406 -13.31 -7.78 34.21
CA ASN A 406 -12.83 -6.99 33.07
C ASN A 406 -12.73 -7.82 31.78
N LYS A 407 -13.16 -9.10 31.77
CA LYS A 407 -13.09 -9.98 30.58
C LYS A 407 -14.00 -9.58 29.43
N GLY A 408 -15.13 -8.92 29.70
CA GLY A 408 -16.13 -8.53 28.68
C GLY A 408 -16.07 -7.07 28.23
N LYS A 409 -15.13 -6.26 28.73
CA LYS A 409 -15.08 -4.82 28.42
C LYS A 409 -14.59 -4.54 26.99
N PRO A 410 -15.12 -3.49 26.31
CA PRO A 410 -14.61 -3.07 25.01
C PRO A 410 -13.11 -2.78 25.04
N ILE A 411 -12.40 -3.10 23.94
CA ILE A 411 -10.94 -2.98 23.83
C ILE A 411 -10.48 -1.55 24.11
N GLY A 412 -11.14 -0.55 23.53
CA GLY A 412 -10.82 0.87 23.77
C GLY A 412 -10.90 1.23 25.26
N ARG A 413 -11.84 0.63 26.01
CA ARG A 413 -11.97 0.86 27.46
C ARG A 413 -10.89 0.13 28.26
N LEU A 414 -10.48 -1.06 27.84
CA LEU A 414 -9.34 -1.76 28.45
C LEU A 414 -8.03 -0.98 28.23
N ILE A 415 -7.78 -0.50 27.00
CA ILE A 415 -6.62 0.34 26.67
C ILE A 415 -6.64 1.62 27.52
N LEU A 416 -7.79 2.31 27.57
CA LEU A 416 -7.94 3.55 28.32
C LEU A 416 -7.69 3.36 29.83
N GLU A 417 -8.31 2.36 30.45
CA GLU A 417 -8.19 2.13 31.90
C GLU A 417 -6.82 1.56 32.29
N THR A 418 -6.23 0.70 31.44
CA THR A 418 -4.83 0.26 31.61
C THR A 418 -3.88 1.44 31.47
N GLY A 419 -4.13 2.30 30.48
CA GLY A 419 -3.43 3.56 30.28
C GLY A 419 -3.53 4.47 31.49
N LYS A 420 -4.71 4.62 32.10
CA LYS A 420 -4.91 5.38 33.35
C LYS A 420 -4.14 4.79 34.52
N ILE A 421 -4.07 3.47 34.67
CA ILE A 421 -3.30 2.82 35.76
C ILE A 421 -1.80 3.03 35.57
N ILE A 422 -1.31 2.90 34.34
CA ILE A 422 0.09 3.15 34.00
C ILE A 422 0.41 4.63 34.19
N ILE A 423 -0.44 5.52 33.67
CA ILE A 423 -0.31 6.97 33.85
C ILE A 423 -0.36 7.27 35.33
N ALA A 424 -1.36 6.86 36.12
CA ALA A 424 -1.45 7.10 37.56
C ALA A 424 -0.23 6.58 38.36
N GLY A 425 0.22 5.36 38.05
CA GLY A 425 1.39 4.75 38.67
C GLY A 425 2.71 5.39 38.24
N LEU A 426 2.75 6.04 37.08
CA LEU A 426 3.84 6.90 36.63
C LEU A 426 3.67 8.35 37.12
N THR A 427 2.47 8.92 37.24
CA THR A 427 2.16 10.33 37.55
C THR A 427 2.06 10.64 39.04
N GLY A 428 1.99 9.61 39.90
CA GLY A 428 2.42 9.78 41.30
C GLY A 428 3.88 10.27 41.41
N ALA A 429 4.68 10.16 40.33
CA ALA A 429 6.03 10.70 40.20
C ALA A 429 6.46 10.86 38.70
N GLY A 430 5.67 11.56 37.86
CA GLY A 430 5.71 11.54 36.37
C GLY A 430 7.07 11.41 35.65
N ALA A 431 7.10 10.97 34.38
CA ALA A 431 8.35 10.88 33.59
C ALA A 431 9.17 12.20 33.54
N ILE A 432 8.49 13.35 33.61
CA ILE A 432 9.10 14.68 33.77
C ILE A 432 9.82 14.79 35.14
N VAL A 433 9.21 14.29 36.21
CA VAL A 433 9.82 14.19 37.55
C VAL A 433 10.91 13.11 37.62
N LEU A 434 10.80 11.99 36.88
CA LEU A 434 11.87 10.98 36.79
C LEU A 434 13.15 11.58 36.22
N GLY A 435 13.03 12.29 35.10
CA GLY A 435 14.14 13.00 34.47
C GLY A 435 14.75 14.02 35.41
N GLU A 436 13.92 14.86 36.04
CA GLU A 436 14.37 15.90 36.97
C GLU A 436 15.01 15.36 38.27
N ILE A 437 14.49 14.28 38.86
CA ILE A 437 15.07 13.68 40.08
C ILE A 437 16.45 13.10 39.77
N ILE A 438 16.59 12.47 38.61
CA ILE A 438 17.85 11.89 38.16
C ILE A 438 18.83 13.00 37.78
N GLU A 439 18.37 14.01 37.03
CA GLU A 439 19.14 15.20 36.70
C GLU A 439 19.69 15.87 37.97
N LYS A 440 18.81 16.26 38.92
CA LYS A 440 19.22 16.88 40.20
C LYS A 440 20.19 16.00 41.00
N GLY A 441 20.03 14.68 40.94
CA GLY A 441 20.94 13.73 41.59
C GLY A 441 22.31 13.62 40.90
N LEU A 442 22.37 13.81 39.58
CA LEU A 442 23.61 13.79 38.80
C LEU A 442 24.31 15.15 38.82
N SER A 443 23.57 16.28 38.78
CA SER A 443 24.12 17.64 38.78
C SER A 443 24.89 17.96 40.07
N ALA A 444 24.63 17.24 41.16
CA ALA A 444 25.40 17.32 42.41
C ALA A 444 26.88 16.89 42.24
N ILE A 445 27.25 16.35 41.08
CA ILE A 445 28.57 15.81 40.78
C ILE A 445 29.20 16.67 39.67
N PRO A 446 30.35 17.32 39.90
CA PRO A 446 30.91 18.33 38.99
C PRO A 446 31.07 17.87 37.52
N ILE A 447 31.45 16.61 37.29
CA ILE A 447 31.65 16.09 35.92
C ILE A 447 30.34 15.98 35.12
N PHE A 448 29.19 15.87 35.79
CA PHE A 448 27.88 15.77 35.13
C PHE A 448 27.21 17.13 34.89
N ALA A 449 27.69 18.18 35.56
CA ALA A 449 27.28 19.56 35.29
C ALA A 449 27.96 20.16 34.04
N ILE A 450 28.87 19.41 33.39
CA ILE A 450 29.53 19.86 32.16
C ILE A 450 28.46 20.13 31.09
N PRO A 451 28.42 21.36 30.53
CA PRO A 451 27.49 21.69 29.48
C PRO A 451 27.88 20.96 28.20
N ILE A 452 26.91 20.27 27.61
CA ILE A 452 27.00 19.72 26.27
C ILE A 452 26.29 20.72 25.36
N PRO A 453 27.01 21.29 24.37
CA PRO A 453 26.41 22.22 23.42
C PRO A 453 25.11 21.65 22.82
N LEU A 454 24.08 22.50 22.75
CA LEU A 454 22.74 22.23 22.18
C LEU A 454 21.79 21.32 22.97
N ILE A 455 22.23 20.57 23.99
CA ILE A 455 21.34 19.60 24.70
C ILE A 455 21.37 19.71 26.23
N GLY A 456 21.92 20.80 26.75
CA GLY A 456 22.01 21.05 28.19
C GLY A 456 23.21 20.34 28.83
N THR A 457 23.10 19.99 30.11
CA THR A 457 24.19 19.34 30.86
C THR A 457 24.19 17.83 30.63
N LEU A 458 25.34 17.18 30.88
CA LEU A 458 25.41 15.71 30.89
C LEU A 458 24.39 15.09 31.88
N SER A 459 24.12 15.73 33.02
CA SER A 459 23.06 15.33 33.96
C SER A 459 21.66 15.39 33.36
N ASN A 460 21.32 16.44 32.59
CA ASN A 460 20.02 16.58 31.95
C ASN A 460 19.80 15.47 30.91
N VAL A 461 20.79 15.28 30.03
CA VAL A 461 20.75 14.25 28.97
C VAL A 461 20.55 12.87 29.58
N LEU A 462 21.30 12.54 30.65
CA LEU A 462 21.16 11.26 31.33
C LEU A 462 19.83 11.12 32.06
N GLY A 463 19.34 12.19 32.72
CA GLY A 463 18.03 12.18 33.39
C GLY A 463 16.90 11.86 32.42
N VAL A 464 16.82 12.62 31.32
CA VAL A 464 15.86 12.43 30.22
C VAL A 464 15.94 11.02 29.64
N PHE A 465 17.16 10.51 29.43
CA PHE A 465 17.39 9.18 28.89
C PHE A 465 16.89 8.07 29.83
N PHE A 466 17.27 8.10 31.11
CA PHE A 466 16.85 7.10 32.07
C PHE A 466 15.34 7.13 32.33
N GLY A 467 14.73 8.33 32.34
CA GLY A 467 13.28 8.48 32.39
C GLY A 467 12.58 7.81 31.19
N SER A 468 13.09 8.06 29.98
CA SER A 468 12.57 7.52 28.72
C SER A 468 12.69 6.00 28.64
N VAL A 469 13.81 5.43 29.11
CA VAL A 469 14.02 3.98 29.24
C VAL A 469 12.96 3.35 30.15
N VAL A 470 12.74 3.93 31.33
CA VAL A 470 11.77 3.41 32.32
C VAL A 470 10.36 3.42 31.73
N SER A 471 9.93 4.57 31.18
CA SER A 471 8.59 4.70 30.61
C SER A 471 8.39 3.84 29.35
N GLY A 472 9.40 3.76 28.48
CA GLY A 472 9.33 2.99 27.24
C GLY A 472 9.25 1.48 27.48
N ILE A 473 10.03 0.96 28.43
CA ILE A 473 9.95 -0.46 28.84
C ILE A 473 8.58 -0.78 29.44
N VAL A 474 8.10 0.05 30.38
CA VAL A 474 6.79 -0.17 31.04
C VAL A 474 5.64 -0.10 30.04
N GLY A 475 5.62 0.92 29.18
CA GLY A 475 4.58 1.12 28.17
C GLY A 475 4.54 -0.03 27.17
N ALA A 476 5.69 -0.42 26.63
CA ALA A 476 5.76 -1.51 25.65
C ALA A 476 5.37 -2.87 26.25
N ILE A 477 5.78 -3.17 27.50
CA ILE A 477 5.37 -4.41 28.16
C ILE A 477 3.85 -4.44 28.37
N ALA A 478 3.25 -3.31 28.76
CA ALA A 478 1.80 -3.20 28.91
C ALA A 478 1.06 -3.42 27.59
N ILE A 479 1.53 -2.80 26.50
CA ILE A 479 0.99 -2.99 25.15
C ILE A 479 1.06 -4.47 24.76
N ASN A 480 2.21 -5.13 24.97
CA ASN A 480 2.36 -6.56 24.69
C ASN A 480 1.41 -7.45 25.51
N PHE A 481 1.07 -7.07 26.76
CA PHE A 481 0.05 -7.80 27.53
C PHE A 481 -1.37 -7.61 27.00
N ILE A 482 -1.69 -6.40 26.52
CA ILE A 482 -2.97 -6.11 25.85
C ILE A 482 -3.04 -6.93 24.55
N GLU A 483 -2.02 -6.84 23.70
CA GLU A 483 -1.88 -7.58 22.45
C GLU A 483 -2.02 -9.08 22.68
N LYS A 484 -1.32 -9.69 23.66
CA LYS A 484 -1.49 -11.12 23.98
C LYS A 484 -2.90 -11.53 24.39
N ARG A 485 -3.66 -10.64 25.03
CA ARG A 485 -5.03 -10.96 25.44
C ARG A 485 -6.00 -10.93 24.26
N ILE A 486 -5.78 -10.00 23.34
CA ILE A 486 -6.57 -9.88 22.12
C ILE A 486 -6.01 -10.74 20.99
N GLU A 487 -4.85 -11.36 21.16
CA GLU A 487 -4.17 -12.18 20.15
C GLU A 487 -5.09 -13.25 19.57
N LYS A 488 -5.84 -13.97 20.41
CA LYS A 488 -6.82 -14.96 19.95
C LYS A 488 -7.95 -14.35 19.14
N ARG A 489 -8.43 -13.17 19.53
CA ARG A 489 -9.49 -12.45 18.83
C ARG A 489 -8.98 -11.87 17.52
N GLN A 490 -7.83 -11.21 17.51
CA GLN A 490 -7.18 -10.70 16.30
C GLN A 490 -6.83 -11.82 15.32
N LYS A 491 -6.34 -12.96 15.83
CA LYS A 491 -6.14 -14.17 15.03
C LYS A 491 -7.47 -14.72 14.52
N SER A 492 -8.53 -14.71 15.33
CA SER A 492 -9.87 -15.11 14.89
C SER A 492 -10.39 -14.19 13.79
N ASP A 493 -10.34 -12.87 13.98
CA ASP A 493 -10.83 -11.88 13.02
C ASP A 493 -10.04 -11.97 11.70
N ILE A 494 -8.71 -12.15 11.75
CA ILE A 494 -7.90 -12.41 10.56
C ILE A 494 -8.17 -13.79 9.94
N ILE A 495 -8.39 -14.83 10.74
CA ILE A 495 -8.77 -16.16 10.23
C ILE A 495 -10.15 -16.10 9.58
N ASP A 496 -11.11 -15.37 10.14
CA ASP A 496 -12.45 -15.18 9.57
C ASP A 496 -12.36 -14.40 8.25
N ALA A 497 -11.50 -13.37 8.20
CA ALA A 497 -11.18 -12.67 6.96
C ALA A 497 -10.49 -13.59 5.93
N GLN A 498 -9.53 -14.43 6.36
CA GLN A 498 -8.88 -15.44 5.51
C GLN A 498 -9.88 -16.45 4.98
N VAL A 499 -10.75 -17.01 5.83
CA VAL A 499 -11.78 -17.98 5.45
C VAL A 499 -12.76 -17.36 4.47
N LYS A 500 -13.21 -16.12 4.72
CA LYS A 500 -14.06 -15.39 3.79
C LYS A 500 -13.37 -15.22 2.43
N LYS A 501 -12.10 -14.81 2.43
CA LYS A 501 -11.30 -14.64 1.22
C LYS A 501 -11.06 -15.97 0.48
N SER A 502 -10.73 -17.03 1.20
CA SER A 502 -10.57 -18.38 0.64
C SER A 502 -11.87 -18.93 0.06
N ASN A 503 -13.03 -18.62 0.65
CA ASN A 503 -14.32 -18.98 0.07
C ASN A 503 -14.64 -18.16 -1.19
N GLU A 504 -14.28 -16.87 -1.22
CA GLU A 504 -14.36 -16.03 -2.43
C GLU A 504 -13.48 -16.62 -3.56
N ILE A 505 -12.24 -17.01 -3.24
CA ILE A 505 -11.31 -17.71 -4.14
C ILE A 505 -11.88 -19.04 -4.64
N LEU A 506 -12.39 -19.90 -3.76
CA LEU A 506 -12.93 -21.21 -4.13
C LEU A 506 -14.14 -21.08 -5.08
N ASN A 507 -15.01 -20.10 -4.83
CA ASN A 507 -16.14 -19.82 -5.71
C ASN A 507 -15.67 -19.33 -7.08
N LEU A 508 -14.67 -18.45 -7.12
CA LEU A 508 -14.06 -18.01 -8.38
C LEU A 508 -13.38 -19.16 -9.13
N GLN A 509 -12.62 -20.02 -8.46
CA GLN A 509 -12.03 -21.22 -9.07
C GLN A 509 -13.08 -22.16 -9.65
N HIS A 510 -14.19 -22.35 -8.95
CA HIS A 510 -15.31 -23.16 -9.43
C HIS A 510 -15.96 -22.53 -10.67
N GLN A 511 -16.10 -21.20 -10.71
CA GLN A 511 -16.60 -20.48 -11.89
C GLN A 511 -15.64 -20.60 -13.07
N VAL A 512 -14.33 -20.46 -12.85
CA VAL A 512 -13.30 -20.70 -13.89
C VAL A 512 -13.46 -22.11 -14.44
N ALA A 513 -13.56 -23.13 -13.57
CA ALA A 513 -13.70 -24.53 -14.00
C ALA A 513 -14.95 -24.78 -14.87
N ILE A 514 -16.10 -24.21 -14.49
CA ILE A 514 -17.34 -24.30 -15.30
C ILE A 514 -17.15 -23.65 -16.68
N VAL A 515 -16.52 -22.48 -16.72
CA VAL A 515 -16.28 -21.74 -17.96
C VAL A 515 -15.31 -22.50 -18.86
N SER A 516 -14.22 -23.04 -18.31
CA SER A 516 -13.28 -23.89 -19.06
C SER A 516 -13.94 -25.17 -19.59
N GLU A 517 -14.85 -25.79 -18.83
CA GLU A 517 -15.62 -26.97 -19.28
C GLU A 517 -16.57 -26.61 -20.44
N ALA A 518 -17.30 -25.50 -20.33
CA ALA A 518 -18.19 -25.03 -21.39
C ALA A 518 -17.43 -24.66 -22.67
N LYS A 519 -16.27 -23.99 -22.53
CA LYS A 519 -15.36 -23.68 -23.63
C LYS A 519 -14.82 -24.94 -24.32
N LEU A 520 -14.50 -25.97 -23.55
CA LEU A 520 -14.04 -27.26 -24.10
C LEU A 520 -15.13 -27.93 -24.94
N GLU A 521 -16.38 -27.95 -24.47
CA GLU A 521 -17.50 -28.50 -25.25
C GLU A 521 -17.79 -27.65 -26.50
N GLN A 522 -17.73 -26.32 -26.41
CA GLN A 522 -17.87 -25.44 -27.59
C GLN A 522 -16.76 -25.72 -28.63
N THR A 523 -15.50 -25.85 -28.18
CA THR A 523 -14.36 -26.17 -29.05
C THR A 523 -14.56 -27.51 -29.75
N LYS A 524 -15.06 -28.53 -29.03
CA LYS A 524 -15.34 -29.86 -29.57
C LYS A 524 -16.46 -29.83 -30.62
N LEU A 525 -17.50 -29.03 -30.41
CA LEU A 525 -18.57 -28.82 -31.39
C LEU A 525 -18.04 -28.15 -32.66
N ASN A 526 -17.25 -27.08 -32.52
CA ASN A 526 -16.64 -26.37 -33.65
C ASN A 526 -15.71 -27.28 -34.46
N VAL A 527 -14.83 -28.03 -33.80
CA VAL A 527 -13.95 -29.00 -34.48
C VAL A 527 -14.74 -30.07 -35.23
N THR A 528 -15.85 -30.55 -34.64
CA THR A 528 -16.73 -31.54 -35.27
C THR A 528 -17.41 -30.95 -36.53
N LYS A 529 -17.88 -29.70 -36.45
CA LYS A 529 -18.45 -28.96 -37.58
C LYS A 529 -17.42 -28.77 -38.70
N ASP A 530 -16.22 -28.32 -38.37
CA ASP A 530 -15.12 -28.14 -39.34
C ASP A 530 -14.72 -29.44 -40.03
N ILE A 531 -14.72 -30.56 -39.30
CA ILE A 531 -14.48 -31.89 -39.88
C ILE A 531 -15.59 -32.24 -40.87
N LYS A 532 -16.85 -32.04 -40.49
CA LYS A 532 -18.01 -32.30 -41.37
C LYS A 532 -17.97 -31.47 -42.65
N GLU A 533 -17.70 -30.17 -42.54
CA GLU A 533 -17.59 -29.26 -43.69
C GLU A 533 -16.45 -29.66 -44.63
N ARG A 534 -15.28 -30.03 -44.09
CA ARG A 534 -14.17 -30.55 -44.89
C ARG A 534 -14.52 -31.85 -45.62
N HIS A 535 -15.26 -32.76 -44.98
CA HIS A 535 -15.72 -33.98 -45.64
C HIS A 535 -16.71 -33.69 -46.78
N ILE A 536 -17.62 -32.73 -46.61
CA ILE A 536 -18.54 -32.29 -47.66
C ILE A 536 -17.74 -31.68 -48.83
N ALA A 537 -16.79 -30.79 -48.55
CA ALA A 537 -15.95 -30.17 -49.57
C ALA A 537 -15.13 -31.21 -50.36
N ALA A 538 -14.52 -32.18 -49.67
CA ALA A 538 -13.80 -33.29 -50.30
C ALA A 538 -14.73 -34.15 -51.18
N SER A 539 -15.94 -34.45 -50.71
CA SER A 539 -16.93 -35.19 -51.48
C SER A 539 -17.34 -34.44 -52.76
N ASN A 540 -17.49 -33.11 -52.68
CA ASN A 540 -17.82 -32.29 -53.85
C ASN A 540 -16.69 -32.25 -54.88
N MET A 541 -15.44 -32.07 -54.43
CA MET A 541 -14.27 -32.14 -55.32
C MET A 541 -14.13 -33.51 -55.98
N MET A 542 -14.41 -34.59 -55.26
CA MET A 542 -14.35 -35.94 -55.81
C MET A 542 -15.44 -36.18 -56.85
N ARG A 543 -16.66 -35.69 -56.61
CA ARG A 543 -17.76 -35.70 -57.57
C ARG A 543 -17.41 -34.93 -58.84
N GLU A 544 -16.90 -33.70 -58.70
CA GLU A 544 -16.48 -32.87 -59.82
C GLU A 544 -15.35 -33.53 -60.63
N SER A 545 -14.38 -34.14 -59.96
CA SER A 545 -13.32 -34.92 -60.63
C SER A 545 -13.89 -36.10 -61.41
N LEU A 546 -14.88 -36.81 -60.85
CA LEU A 546 -15.55 -37.91 -61.52
C LEU A 546 -16.37 -37.44 -62.73
N GLU A 547 -17.09 -36.32 -62.61
CA GLU A 547 -17.82 -35.66 -63.70
C GLU A 547 -16.88 -35.25 -64.84
N ASN A 548 -15.70 -34.68 -64.51
CA ASN A 548 -14.68 -34.33 -65.50
C ASN A 548 -14.08 -35.56 -66.20
N ILE A 549 -13.87 -36.66 -65.47
CA ILE A 549 -13.42 -37.93 -66.07
C ILE A 549 -14.49 -38.46 -67.01
N LEU A 550 -15.76 -38.47 -66.60
CA LEU A 550 -16.88 -38.92 -67.43
C LEU A 550 -17.03 -38.07 -68.70
N ALA A 551 -16.92 -36.74 -68.59
CA ALA A 551 -16.98 -35.83 -69.74
C ALA A 551 -15.82 -36.05 -70.73
N ASN A 552 -14.61 -36.34 -70.24
CA ASN A 552 -13.48 -36.72 -71.10
C ASN A 552 -13.61 -38.12 -71.72
N CYS A 553 -14.58 -38.92 -71.27
CA CYS A 553 -14.90 -40.23 -71.81
C CYS A 553 -16.18 -40.24 -72.68
N GLU A 554 -16.83 -39.08 -72.89
CA GLU A 554 -17.91 -38.98 -73.89
C GLU A 554 -17.34 -39.23 -75.29
N GLU A 555 -18.02 -40.07 -76.08
CA GLU A 555 -17.56 -40.59 -77.37
C GLU A 555 -16.98 -39.49 -78.28
N ASP A 556 -15.68 -39.64 -78.60
CA ASP A 556 -15.07 -38.89 -79.68
C ASP A 556 -15.74 -39.33 -80.98
N LYS A 557 -16.63 -38.50 -81.52
CA LYS A 557 -17.32 -38.76 -82.78
C LYS A 557 -16.36 -39.11 -83.91
N SER A 558 -15.09 -38.66 -83.86
CA SER A 558 -14.09 -39.04 -84.86
C SER A 558 -13.74 -40.53 -84.82
N ILE A 559 -13.82 -41.19 -83.66
CA ILE A 559 -13.60 -42.63 -83.53
C ILE A 559 -14.78 -43.40 -84.13
N GLN A 560 -16.00 -42.92 -83.91
CA GLN A 560 -17.21 -43.52 -84.47
C GLN A 560 -17.29 -43.32 -85.98
N ASP A 561 -16.90 -42.14 -86.48
CA ASP A 561 -16.76 -41.87 -87.91
C ASP A 561 -15.67 -42.77 -88.52
N THR A 562 -14.55 -42.99 -87.83
CA THR A 562 -13.48 -43.91 -88.28
C THR A 562 -13.98 -45.36 -88.32
N PHE A 563 -14.78 -45.81 -87.35
CA PHE A 563 -15.37 -47.14 -87.37
C PHE A 563 -16.41 -47.30 -88.49
N ASN A 564 -17.23 -46.28 -88.74
CA ASN A 564 -18.17 -46.28 -89.86
C ASN A 564 -17.43 -46.30 -91.22
N ASP A 565 -16.33 -45.58 -91.36
CA ASP A 565 -15.49 -45.61 -92.56
C ASP A 565 -14.81 -46.98 -92.75
N ILE A 566 -14.38 -47.63 -91.66
CA ILE A 566 -13.82 -48.99 -91.70
C ILE A 566 -14.90 -50.00 -92.10
N ASP A 567 -16.11 -49.92 -91.54
CA ASP A 567 -17.22 -50.80 -91.87
C ASP A 567 -17.65 -50.63 -93.34
N ASN A 568 -17.73 -49.40 -93.84
CA ASN A 568 -18.00 -49.12 -95.26
C ASN A 568 -16.93 -49.72 -96.19
N LEU A 569 -15.65 -49.64 -95.82
CA LEU A 569 -14.55 -50.24 -96.60
C LEU A 569 -14.58 -51.77 -96.56
N LEU A 570 -15.03 -52.37 -95.45
CA LEU A 570 -15.19 -53.81 -95.32
C LEU A 570 -16.38 -54.33 -96.13
N ASP A 571 -17.49 -53.59 -96.16
CA ASP A 571 -18.66 -53.90 -96.99
C ASP A 571 -18.33 -53.81 -98.50
N GLU A 572 -17.52 -52.83 -98.92
CA GLU A 572 -17.01 -52.77 -100.31
C GLU A 572 -16.13 -53.99 -100.67
N LEU A 573 -15.34 -54.50 -99.71
CA LEU A 573 -14.50 -55.69 -99.91
C LEU A 573 -15.30 -57.00 -99.94
N GLU A 574 -16.41 -57.10 -99.21
CA GLU A 574 -17.33 -58.26 -99.27
C GLU A 574 -18.21 -58.26 -100.53
N GLY A 575 -18.56 -57.08 -101.06
CA GLY A 575 -19.33 -56.93 -102.30
C GLY A 575 -18.61 -57.39 -103.57
N ASP A 576 -17.28 -57.34 -103.59
CA ASP A 576 -16.44 -57.76 -104.73
C ASP A 576 -16.07 -59.27 -104.72
N LEU A 577 -16.60 -60.06 -103.77
CA LEU A 577 -16.35 -61.50 -103.61
C LEU A 577 -17.55 -62.42 -103.94
N LEU A 578 -18.59 -61.88 -104.60
CA LEU A 578 -19.65 -62.64 -105.29
C LEU A 578 -19.60 -62.40 -106.80
#